data_AF-V5HZT2-F1
#
_entry.id   AF-V5HZT2-F1
#
_cell.length_a   1.000
_cell.length_b   1.000
_cell.length_c   1.000
_cell.angle_alpha   90.00
_cell.angle_beta   90.00
_cell.angle_gamma   90.00
#
_symmetry.space_group_name_H-M   'P 1'
#
loop_
_entity.id
_entity.type
_entity.pdbx_description
1 polymer ?
#
loop_
_entity_poly.entity_id
_entity_poly.type
_entity_poly.pdbx_seq_one_letter_code
_entity_poly.pdbx_strand_id
1 'polypeptide(L)'
;DGPVRGLCPLAPNNVNSMAAAALAAHTLGFDGVRGRLLADPGLADFHTLEVELVGPSEPDGRTFKVHTVRRNPSDKGVVTASATYGAFLGSVLEAAKGRGPGLHFC
;
A
#
# COMPACT_ATOMS: atom_id res chain seq x y z
N ASP A 1 0.84 -15.02 -2.45
CA ASP A 1 -0.13 -14.40 -3.38
C ASP A 1 -1.52 -14.78 -2.88
N GLY A 2 -2.39 -13.80 -2.65
CA GLY A 2 -3.74 -14.04 -2.15
C GLY A 2 -4.31 -12.83 -1.41
N PRO A 3 -5.42 -13.02 -0.66
CA PRO A 3 -6.00 -11.97 0.16
C PRO A 3 -4.99 -11.38 1.15
N VAL A 4 -5.03 -10.06 1.32
CA VAL A 4 -4.12 -9.35 2.25
C VAL A 4 -4.26 -9.89 3.67
N ARG A 5 -5.45 -10.34 4.09
CA ARG A 5 -5.67 -10.99 5.40
C ARG A 5 -4.68 -12.12 5.69
N GLY A 6 -4.43 -12.98 4.71
CA GLY A 6 -3.53 -14.12 4.86
C GLY A 6 -2.05 -13.73 4.76
N LEU A 7 -1.72 -12.61 4.12
CA LEU A 7 -0.35 -12.14 3.95
C LEU A 7 0.15 -11.34 5.15
N CYS A 8 -0.73 -10.58 5.81
CA CYS A 8 -0.40 -9.80 7.00
C CYS A 8 0.40 -10.58 8.07
N PRO A 9 -0.02 -11.78 8.51
CA PRO A 9 0.74 -12.53 9.51
C PRO A 9 2.04 -13.15 8.98
N LEU A 10 2.18 -13.33 7.66
CA LEU A 10 3.35 -14.01 7.06
C LEU A 10 4.54 -13.08 6.85
N ALA A 11 4.29 -11.79 6.61
CA ALA A 11 5.33 -10.80 6.33
C ALA A 11 5.01 -9.43 6.96
N PRO A 12 4.89 -9.37 8.31
CA PRO A 12 4.35 -8.21 9.02
C PRO A 12 5.12 -6.90 8.75
N ASN A 13 6.42 -6.99 8.44
CA ASN A 13 7.25 -5.83 8.17
C ASN A 13 7.09 -5.26 6.74
N ASN A 14 6.49 -6.01 5.81
CA ASN A 14 6.46 -5.70 4.38
C ASN A 14 5.07 -5.37 3.84
N VAL A 15 4.04 -5.65 4.63
CA VAL A 15 2.63 -5.62 4.20
C VAL A 15 1.86 -4.42 4.73
N ASN A 16 2.51 -3.47 5.42
CA ASN A 16 1.87 -2.27 5.98
C ASN A 16 1.14 -1.45 4.91
N SER A 17 1.76 -1.23 3.75
CA SER A 17 1.10 -0.53 2.64
C SER A 17 -0.09 -1.31 2.05
N MET A 18 -0.02 -2.65 2.03
CA MET A 18 -1.15 -3.48 1.61
C MET A 18 -2.31 -3.41 2.61
N ALA A 19 -2.00 -3.44 3.91
CA ALA A 19 -2.99 -3.29 4.98
C ALA A 19 -3.66 -1.91 4.95
N ALA A 20 -2.88 -0.85 4.71
CA ALA A 20 -3.43 0.50 4.53
C ALA A 20 -4.36 0.58 3.32
N ALA A 21 -3.98 -0.03 2.19
CA ALA A 21 -4.84 -0.11 1.01
C ALA A 21 -6.14 -0.89 1.30
N ALA A 22 -6.06 -1.99 2.06
CA ALA A 22 -7.23 -2.76 2.48
C ALA A 22 -8.17 -1.97 3.40
N LEU A 23 -7.63 -1.13 4.30
CA LEU A 23 -8.43 -0.24 5.13
C LEU A 23 -9.09 0.89 4.31
N ALA A 24 -8.38 1.44 3.33
CA ALA A 24 -8.90 2.49 2.46
C ALA A 24 -9.95 1.96 1.46
N ALA A 25 -9.77 0.75 0.94
CA ALA A 25 -10.70 0.07 0.05
C ALA A 25 -11.84 -0.58 0.84
N HIS A 26 -12.65 0.22 1.53
CA HIS A 26 -13.69 -0.23 2.46
C HIS A 26 -14.71 -1.23 1.87
N THR A 27 -14.94 -1.21 0.55
CA THR A 27 -15.82 -2.18 -0.14
C THR A 27 -15.19 -3.55 -0.37
N LEU A 28 -13.86 -3.65 -0.31
CA LEU A 28 -13.09 -4.88 -0.50
C LEU A 28 -12.53 -5.42 0.81
N GLY A 29 -12.00 -4.54 1.66
CA GLY A 29 -11.35 -4.91 2.91
C GLY A 29 -10.16 -5.85 2.71
N PHE A 30 -9.76 -6.53 3.79
CA PHE A 30 -8.61 -7.43 3.81
C PHE A 30 -8.81 -8.73 3.00
N ASP A 31 -10.06 -9.10 2.75
CA ASP A 31 -10.42 -10.33 2.04
C ASP A 31 -10.53 -10.11 0.52
N GLY A 32 -11.02 -8.93 0.11
CA GLY A 32 -11.17 -8.56 -1.30
C GLY A 32 -9.91 -7.92 -1.90
N VAL A 33 -9.08 -7.24 -1.11
CA VAL A 33 -7.79 -6.73 -1.60
C VAL A 33 -6.80 -7.90 -1.72
N ARG A 34 -6.24 -8.05 -2.91
CA ARG A 34 -5.24 -9.09 -3.21
C ARG A 34 -3.84 -8.50 -3.14
N GLY A 35 -2.94 -9.22 -2.49
CA GLY A 35 -1.52 -8.90 -2.42
C GLY A 35 -0.65 -10.00 -3.02
N ARG A 36 0.56 -9.61 -3.42
CA ARG A 36 1.61 -10.53 -3.85
C ARG A 36 2.95 -9.97 -3.39
N LEU A 37 3.75 -10.83 -2.76
CA LEU A 37 5.14 -10.55 -2.41
C LEU A 37 6.01 -11.26 -3.44
N LEU A 38 6.97 -10.53 -4.00
CA LEU A 38 7.92 -11.03 -4.98
C LEU A 38 9.33 -10.80 -4.46
N ALA A 39 10.15 -11.84 -4.52
CA ALA A 39 11.59 -11.74 -4.29
C ALA A 39 12.27 -11.81 -5.66
N ASP A 40 12.82 -10.68 -6.11
CA ASP A 40 13.55 -10.59 -7.37
C ASP A 40 15.00 -10.20 -7.08
N PRO A 41 15.98 -11.11 -7.28
CA PRO A 41 17.39 -10.83 -7.09
C PRO A 41 17.93 -9.71 -7.99
N GLY A 42 17.24 -9.40 -9.10
CA GLY A 42 17.58 -8.31 -10.01
C GLY A 42 17.20 -6.92 -9.48
N LEU A 43 16.31 -6.83 -8.49
CA LEU A 43 15.93 -5.58 -7.83
C LEU A 43 16.84 -5.32 -6.62
N ALA A 44 18.12 -5.07 -6.91
CA ALA A 44 19.17 -4.94 -5.90
C ALA A 44 19.09 -3.66 -5.06
N ASP A 45 18.64 -2.55 -5.66
CA ASP A 45 18.84 -1.20 -5.10
C ASP A 45 17.53 -0.51 -4.69
N PHE A 46 16.38 -1.20 -4.86
CA PHE A 46 15.07 -0.62 -4.62
C PHE A 46 14.08 -1.61 -4.01
N HIS A 47 13.31 -1.12 -3.06
CA HIS A 47 12.05 -1.73 -2.66
C HIS A 47 10.93 -1.13 -3.51
N THR A 48 10.34 -1.96 -4.38
CA THR A 48 9.28 -1.55 -5.30
C THR A 48 7.92 -2.01 -4.79
N LEU A 49 6.96 -1.10 -4.81
CA LEU A 49 5.56 -1.36 -4.51
C LEU A 49 4.70 -0.94 -5.70
N GLU A 50 3.82 -1.83 -6.12
CA GLU A 50 2.88 -1.60 -7.21
C GLU A 50 1.46 -1.69 -6.67
N VAL A 51 0.60 -0.75 -7.08
CA VAL A 51 -0.83 -0.76 -6.78
C VAL A 51 -1.59 -0.62 -8.07
N GLU A 52 -2.42 -1.62 -8.36
CA GLU A 52 -3.43 -1.56 -9.41
C GLU A 52 -4.80 -1.41 -8.75
N LEU A 53 -5.57 -0.42 -9.22
CA LEU A 53 -6.94 -0.18 -8.78
C LEU A 53 -7.85 -0.17 -10.00
N VAL A 54 -8.93 -0.91 -9.92
CA VAL A 54 -9.97 -1.02 -10.95
C VAL A 54 -11.30 -0.67 -10.31
N GLY A 55 -11.97 0.36 -10.86
CA GLY A 55 -13.31 0.75 -10.44
C GLY A 55 -14.39 -0.15 -11.06
N PRO A 56 -15.66 0.03 -10.69
CA PRO A 56 -16.79 -0.59 -11.39
C PRO A 56 -16.77 -0.25 -12.88
N SER A 57 -17.34 -1.14 -13.70
CA SER A 57 -17.56 -0.84 -15.11
C SER A 57 -18.87 -0.10 -15.30
N GLU A 58 -18.84 0.93 -16.14
CA GLU A 58 -20.02 1.67 -16.58
C GLU A 58 -20.89 0.80 -17.52
N PRO A 59 -22.17 1.13 -17.72
CA PRO A 59 -23.06 0.37 -18.62
C PRO A 59 -22.56 0.28 -20.07
N ASP A 60 -21.72 1.22 -20.50
CA ASP A 60 -21.09 1.24 -21.83
C ASP A 60 -19.76 0.48 -21.91
N GLY A 61 -19.37 -0.19 -20.82
CA GLY A 61 -18.17 -1.04 -20.75
C GLY A 61 -16.88 -0.29 -20.42
N ARG A 62 -16.90 1.03 -20.20
CA ARG A 62 -15.71 1.77 -19.73
C ARG A 62 -15.45 1.49 -18.26
N THR A 63 -14.17 1.46 -17.87
CA THR A 63 -13.77 1.18 -16.49
C THR A 63 -12.65 2.13 -16.06
N PHE A 64 -12.76 2.69 -14.86
CA PHE A 64 -11.66 3.43 -14.26
C PHE A 64 -10.53 2.48 -13.87
N LYS A 65 -9.29 2.78 -14.28
CA LYS A 65 -8.10 2.03 -13.91
C LYS A 65 -6.96 2.96 -13.56
N VAL A 66 -6.27 2.65 -12.47
CA VAL A 66 -5.05 3.35 -12.04
C VAL A 66 -3.99 2.31 -11.74
N HIS A 67 -2.79 2.57 -12.24
CA HIS A 67 -1.60 1.81 -11.88
C HIS A 67 -0.54 2.78 -11.36
N THR A 68 -0.09 2.55 -10.14
CA THR A 68 0.92 3.38 -9.47
C THR A 68 2.08 2.51 -9.03
N VAL A 69 3.29 2.94 -9.37
CA VAL A 69 4.53 2.29 -8.96
C VAL A 69 5.33 3.24 -8.08
N ARG A 70 5.67 2.78 -6.88
CA ARG A 70 6.59 3.47 -5.98
C ARG A 70 7.88 2.68 -5.90
N ARG A 71 9.00 3.32 -6.23
CA ARG A 71 10.35 2.76 -6.09
C ARG A 71 11.08 3.52 -5.01
N ASN A 72 11.38 2.85 -3.90
CA ASN A 72 12.08 3.44 -2.78
C ASN A 72 13.52 2.90 -2.77
N PRO A 73 14.56 3.74 -2.88
CA PRO A 73 15.94 3.27 -2.78
C PRO A 73 16.15 2.52 -1.46
N SER A 74 16.72 1.33 -1.51
CA SER A 74 16.96 0.51 -0.32
C SER A 74 18.10 -0.46 -0.54
N ASP A 75 18.90 -0.68 0.49
CA ASP A 75 19.89 -1.75 0.48
C ASP A 75 19.22 -3.13 0.39
N LYS A 76 19.96 -4.11 -0.12
CA LYS A 76 19.48 -5.49 -0.21
C LYS A 76 18.99 -6.00 1.14
N GLY A 77 17.77 -6.52 1.16
CA GLY A 77 17.14 -7.06 2.37
C GLY A 77 16.49 -6.01 3.29
N VAL A 78 16.61 -4.72 2.97
CA VAL A 78 15.95 -3.63 3.70
C VAL A 78 14.65 -3.27 2.98
N VAL A 79 13.55 -3.24 3.74
CA VAL A 79 12.20 -3.04 3.20
C VAL A 79 11.66 -1.62 3.51
N THR A 80 12.34 -0.92 4.41
CA THR A 80 11.99 0.41 4.88
C THR A 80 13.15 1.35 4.59
N ALA A 81 12.92 2.36 3.74
CA ALA A 81 13.90 3.42 3.52
C ALA A 81 13.48 4.72 4.21
N SER A 82 14.39 5.70 4.18
CA SER A 82 14.27 7.00 4.85
C SER A 82 13.00 7.79 4.49
N ALA A 83 12.41 7.54 3.32
CA ALA A 83 11.12 8.12 2.92
C ALA A 83 9.98 7.89 3.94
N THR A 84 10.05 6.81 4.71
CA THR A 84 9.07 6.48 5.75
C THR A 84 9.06 7.51 6.88
N TYR A 85 10.22 8.10 7.22
CA TYR A 85 10.29 9.16 8.23
C TYR A 85 9.56 10.42 7.79
N GLY A 86 9.70 10.79 6.50
CA GLY A 86 8.99 11.94 5.93
C GLY A 86 7.47 11.73 5.93
N ALA A 87 7.01 10.54 5.52
CA ALA A 87 5.60 10.18 5.57
C ALA A 87 5.03 10.26 6.99
N PHE A 88 5.74 9.70 7.97
CA PHE A 88 5.34 9.75 9.38
C PHE A 88 5.26 11.18 9.92
N LEU A 89 6.28 12.00 9.67
CA LEU A 89 6.26 13.42 10.07
C LEU A 89 5.07 14.15 9.42
N GLY A 90 4.80 13.89 8.15
CA GLY A 90 3.62 14.41 7.46
C GLY A 90 2.33 14.01 8.15
N SER A 91 2.15 12.74 8.53
CA SER A 91 0.99 12.27 9.28
C SER A 91 0.82 13.03 10.61
N VAL A 92 1.90 13.25 11.36
CA VAL A 92 1.87 13.96 12.65
C VAL A 92 1.48 15.42 12.46
N LEU A 93 2.05 16.09 11.46
CA LEU A 93 1.71 17.48 11.14
C LEU A 93 0.26 17.63 10.69
N GLU A 94 -0.25 16.70 9.90
CA GLU A 94 -1.66 16.70 9.48
C GLU A 94 -2.61 16.40 10.64
N ALA A 95 -2.23 15.50 11.56
CA ALA A 95 -3.01 15.21 12.76
C ALA A 95 -3.09 16.44 13.69
N ALA A 96 -1.99 17.18 13.82
CA ALA A 96 -1.93 18.40 14.62
C ALA A 96 -2.87 19.52 14.12
N LYS A 97 -3.31 19.48 12.85
CA LYS A 97 -4.29 20.44 12.29
C LYS A 97 -5.73 20.16 12.74
N GLY A 98 -5.98 19.04 13.43
CA GLY A 98 -7.30 18.68 13.95
C GLY A 98 -8.22 18.11 12.87
N ARG A 99 -8.20 16.79 12.68
CA ARG A 99 -9.06 16.09 11.70
C ARG A 99 -10.34 15.48 12.30
N GLY A 100 -10.58 15.69 13.59
CA GLY A 100 -11.69 15.08 14.31
C GLY A 100 -11.53 13.56 14.55
N PRO A 101 -12.51 12.91 15.20
CA PRO A 101 -12.46 11.49 15.50
C PRO A 101 -12.46 10.63 14.24
N GLY A 102 -11.61 9.60 14.19
CA GLY A 102 -11.61 8.62 13.09
C GLY A 102 -10.20 8.21 12.64
N LEU A 103 -10.15 7.32 11.66
CA LEU A 103 -8.92 6.94 10.96
C LEU A 103 -8.75 7.87 9.75
N HIS A 104 -7.60 8.53 9.67
CA HIS A 104 -7.25 9.45 8.59
C HIS A 104 -6.00 8.98 7.87
N PHE A 105 -6.08 8.86 6.55
CA PHE A 105 -4.92 8.58 5.70
C PHE A 105 -4.27 9.91 5.26
N CYS A 106 -2.94 9.92 5.16
CA CYS A 106 -2.15 11.06 4.69
C CYS A 106 -1.43 10.73 3.38
#